data_AF-A0A100Y1B8-F1
#
_entry.id   AF-A0A100Y1B8-F1
#
_cell.length_a   1.000
_cell.length_b   1.000
_cell.length_c   1.000
_cell.angle_alpha   90.00
_cell.angle_beta   90.00
_cell.angle_gamma   90.00
#
_symmetry.space_group_name_H-M   'P 1'
#
loop_
_entity.id
_entity.type
_entity.pdbx_description
1 polymer ?
#
loop_
_entity_poly.entity_id
_entity_poly.type
_entity_poly.pdbx_seq_one_letter_code
_entity_poly.pdbx_strand_id
1 'polypeptide(L)'
;MDALISLGWLGIGLLLNEAVDISPWLARRILRWAAHRLPDIDEAREYEEEWTALLDERPGKLLKLVYALTFILPALQMRRASLGHLSWPRRLARRHVFLWSGPRMLWSMSLLGLVSTGLQMISERIPPGPENDPLFYWLSVSASALMAYLSLGMMTAMRVLRRQKRLAAAGDAQAQREVDLWYGERGTARRDRAQ
;
A
#
# COMPACT_ATOMS: atom_id res chain seq x y z
N MET A 1 19.23 -40.11 -1.41
CA MET A 1 18.91 -38.71 -1.76
C MET A 1 18.32 -37.95 -0.58
N ASP A 2 17.59 -38.61 0.33
CA ASP A 2 16.93 -37.99 1.48
C ASP A 2 17.88 -37.34 2.50
N ALA A 3 19.10 -37.88 2.65
CA ALA A 3 20.12 -37.31 3.51
C ALA A 3 20.63 -35.94 3.01
N LEU A 4 20.72 -35.74 1.69
CA LEU A 4 21.12 -34.45 1.09
C LEU A 4 20.02 -33.39 1.24
N ILE A 5 18.75 -33.80 1.08
CA ILE A 5 17.59 -32.93 1.29
C ILE A 5 17.50 -32.50 2.77
N SER A 6 17.72 -33.43 3.69
CA SER A 6 17.71 -33.18 5.14
C SER A 6 18.84 -32.23 5.58
N LEU A 7 20.05 -32.43 5.05
CA LEU A 7 21.18 -31.52 5.28
C LEU A 7 20.92 -30.11 4.73
N GLY A 8 20.28 -30.01 3.56
CA GLY A 8 19.85 -28.73 2.99
C GLY A 8 18.88 -27.97 3.89
N TRP A 9 17.93 -28.67 4.52
CA TRP A 9 16.96 -28.07 5.44
C TRP A 9 17.58 -27.56 6.73
N LEU A 10 18.55 -28.28 7.30
CA LEU A 10 19.31 -27.82 8.46
C LEU A 10 20.14 -26.57 8.14
N GLY A 11 20.77 -26.53 6.97
CA GLY A 11 21.53 -25.36 6.50
C GLY A 11 20.63 -24.12 6.35
N ILE A 12 19.43 -24.28 5.80
CA ILE A 12 18.45 -23.18 5.66
C ILE A 12 17.97 -22.69 7.03
N GLY A 13 17.72 -23.59 7.98
CA GLY A 13 17.36 -23.21 9.35
C GLY A 13 18.44 -22.36 10.02
N LEU A 14 19.72 -22.73 9.86
CA LEU A 14 20.86 -21.96 10.38
C LEU A 14 20.96 -20.58 9.74
N LEU A 15 20.84 -20.51 8.41
CA LEU A 15 20.87 -19.25 7.67
C LEU A 15 19.71 -18.31 8.06
N LEU A 16 18.51 -18.86 8.26
CA LEU A 16 17.35 -18.10 8.73
C LEU A 16 17.59 -17.56 10.14
N ASN A 17 18.21 -18.34 11.03
CA ASN A 17 18.52 -17.91 12.38
C ASN A 17 19.51 -16.73 12.39
N GLU A 18 20.60 -16.82 11.63
CA GLU A 18 21.56 -15.71 11.47
C GLU A 18 20.91 -14.48 10.82
N ALA A 19 20.06 -14.68 9.81
CA ALA A 19 19.33 -13.58 9.17
C ALA A 19 18.38 -12.87 10.15
N VAL A 20 17.74 -13.61 11.06
CA VAL A 20 16.89 -13.06 12.12
C VAL A 20 17.70 -12.17 13.05
N ASP A 21 18.92 -12.56 13.43
CA ASP A 21 19.77 -11.78 14.32
C ASP A 21 20.32 -10.50 13.68
N ILE A 22 20.61 -10.52 12.38
CA ILE A 22 21.08 -9.34 11.63
C ILE A 22 19.93 -8.38 11.29
N SER A 23 18.68 -8.88 11.23
CA SER A 23 17.53 -8.13 10.73
C SER A 23 17.26 -6.77 11.43
N PRO A 24 17.43 -6.58 12.75
CA PRO A 24 17.18 -5.29 13.38
C PRO A 24 18.24 -4.23 13.04
N TRP A 25 19.50 -4.67 12.88
CA TRP A 25 20.58 -3.80 12.42
C TRP A 25 20.32 -3.34 10.98
N LEU A 26 19.91 -4.27 10.11
CA LEU A 26 19.60 -3.98 8.71
C LEU A 26 18.38 -3.07 8.59
N ALA A 27 17.33 -3.29 9.39
CA ALA A 27 16.14 -2.45 9.44
C ALA A 27 16.49 -0.99 9.78
N ARG A 28 17.30 -0.76 10.82
CA ARG A 28 17.81 0.57 11.17
C ARG A 28 18.67 1.18 10.06
N ARG A 29 19.44 0.36 9.33
CA ARG A 29 20.25 0.86 8.21
C ARG A 29 19.38 1.31 7.03
N ILE A 30 18.31 0.56 6.74
CA ILE A 30 17.35 0.89 5.68
C ILE A 30 16.60 2.17 6.01
N LEU A 31 16.09 2.34 7.24
CA LEU A 31 15.38 3.55 7.64
C LEU A 31 16.27 4.78 7.56
N ARG A 32 17.49 4.70 8.08
CA ARG A 32 18.48 5.80 7.97
C ARG A 32 18.76 6.15 6.52
N TRP A 33 18.99 5.15 5.67
CA TRP A 33 19.20 5.37 4.25
C TRP A 33 17.98 5.99 3.56
N ALA A 34 16.76 5.59 3.94
CA ALA A 34 15.53 6.14 3.41
C ALA A 34 15.33 7.61 3.86
N ALA A 35 15.61 7.92 5.13
CA ALA A 35 15.50 9.27 5.67
C ALA A 35 16.52 10.21 5.01
N HIS A 36 17.78 9.78 4.88
CA HIS A 36 18.84 10.54 4.19
C HIS A 36 18.58 10.78 2.70
N ARG A 37 17.56 10.14 2.11
CA ARG A 37 17.14 10.42 0.73
C ARG A 37 16.16 11.58 0.62
N LEU A 38 15.65 12.10 1.73
CA LEU A 38 14.86 13.32 1.74
C LEU A 38 15.76 14.52 1.36
N PRO A 39 15.20 15.52 0.66
CA PRO A 39 15.95 16.67 0.14
C PRO A 39 16.45 17.62 1.23
N ASP A 40 15.69 17.74 2.32
CA ASP A 40 15.95 18.65 3.41
C ASP A 40 16.64 17.86 4.53
N ILE A 41 17.81 18.35 4.93
CA ILE A 41 18.67 17.69 5.92
C ILE A 41 18.03 17.76 7.31
N ASP A 42 17.34 18.85 7.62
CA ASP A 42 16.70 19.03 8.92
C ASP A 42 15.47 18.13 9.03
N GLU A 43 14.61 18.10 8.00
CA GLU A 43 13.50 17.14 7.93
C GLU A 43 14.01 15.69 7.96
N ALA A 44 15.09 15.36 7.23
CA ALA A 44 15.64 14.01 7.19
C ALA A 44 16.03 13.49 8.58
N ARG A 45 16.55 14.36 9.46
CA ARG A 45 16.89 13.99 10.84
C ARG A 45 15.65 13.73 11.69
N GLU A 46 14.65 14.62 11.61
CA GLU A 46 13.38 14.43 12.32
C GLU A 46 12.70 13.12 11.90
N TYR A 47 12.65 12.83 10.59
CA TYR A 47 12.09 11.58 10.08
C TYR A 47 12.92 10.35 10.46
N GLU A 48 14.24 10.45 10.52
CA GLU A 48 15.09 9.35 11.00
C GLU A 48 14.77 8.99 12.45
N GLU A 49 14.66 10.00 13.32
CA GLU A 49 14.31 9.81 14.74
C GLU A 49 12.91 9.21 14.88
N GLU A 50 11.91 9.77 14.19
CA GLU A 50 10.54 9.28 14.22
C GLU A 50 10.43 7.83 13.71
N TRP A 51 11.04 7.52 12.56
CA TRP A 51 10.95 6.17 11.98
C TRP A 51 11.71 5.14 12.81
N THR A 52 12.83 5.52 13.42
CA THR A 52 13.59 4.64 14.31
C THR A 52 12.81 4.37 15.59
N ALA A 53 12.14 5.37 16.17
CA ALA A 53 11.24 5.19 17.31
C ALA A 53 10.09 4.21 16.97
N LEU A 54 9.43 4.40 15.82
CA LEU A 54 8.38 3.50 15.34
C LEU A 54 8.88 2.07 15.11
N LEU A 55 10.14 1.91 14.69
CA LEU A 55 10.75 0.59 14.52
C LEU A 55 10.95 -0.11 15.87
N ASP A 56 11.35 0.64 16.90
CA ASP A 56 11.64 0.08 18.22
C ASP A 56 10.39 -0.38 18.96
N GLU A 57 9.25 0.26 18.72
CA GLU A 57 7.94 -0.16 19.24
C GLU A 57 7.43 -1.49 18.65
N ARG A 58 7.97 -1.96 17.52
CA ARG A 58 7.48 -3.18 16.85
C ARG A 58 8.03 -4.45 17.51
N PRO A 59 7.17 -5.41 17.90
CA PRO A 59 7.63 -6.71 18.37
C PRO A 59 8.19 -7.54 17.21
N GLY A 60 9.28 -8.28 17.46
CA GLY A 60 9.85 -9.24 16.50
C GLY A 60 10.93 -8.69 15.56
N LYS A 61 12.04 -9.42 15.42
CA LYS A 61 13.22 -9.01 14.63
C LYS A 61 12.93 -8.94 13.12
N LEU A 62 12.31 -9.97 12.55
CA LEU A 62 11.94 -10.02 11.13
C LEU A 62 10.86 -8.99 10.75
N LEU A 63 9.89 -8.75 11.64
CA LEU A 63 8.83 -7.77 11.40
C LEU A 63 9.40 -6.36 11.30
N LYS A 64 10.43 -6.02 12.09
CA LYS A 64 11.17 -4.76 11.97
C LYS A 64 11.77 -4.58 10.56
N LEU A 65 12.36 -5.64 9.99
CA LEU A 65 12.94 -5.57 8.65
C LEU A 65 11.88 -5.38 7.56
N VAL A 66 10.80 -6.18 7.59
CA VAL A 66 9.68 -6.02 6.65
C VAL A 66 9.07 -4.63 6.76
N TYR A 67 8.89 -4.13 7.99
CA TYR A 67 8.38 -2.79 8.24
C TYR A 67 9.30 -1.72 7.65
N ALA A 68 10.61 -1.77 7.90
CA ALA A 68 11.59 -0.82 7.35
C ALA A 68 11.58 -0.78 5.80
N LEU A 69 11.40 -1.92 5.14
CA LEU A 69 11.28 -1.99 3.67
C LEU A 69 10.09 -1.19 3.14
N THR A 70 9.00 -1.07 3.90
CA THR A 70 7.81 -0.31 3.48
C THR A 70 8.07 1.20 3.36
N PHE A 71 9.11 1.74 4.04
CA PHE A 71 9.48 3.16 4.00
C PHE A 71 10.34 3.54 2.79
N ILE A 72 10.95 2.57 2.09
CA ILE A 72 11.78 2.84 0.91
C ILE A 72 10.95 3.51 -0.19
N LEU A 73 9.74 3.00 -0.47
CA LEU A 73 8.90 3.50 -1.55
C LEU A 73 8.42 4.94 -1.28
N PRO A 74 7.85 5.30 -0.12
CA PRO A 74 7.51 6.67 0.24
C PRO A 74 8.71 7.62 0.19
N ALA A 75 9.86 7.25 0.75
CA ALA A 75 11.05 8.10 0.76
C ALA A 75 11.54 8.43 -0.67
N LEU A 76 11.56 7.43 -1.56
CA LEU A 76 11.88 7.65 -2.98
C LEU A 76 10.85 8.54 -3.68
N GLN A 77 9.57 8.43 -3.31
CA GLN A 77 8.52 9.29 -3.86
C GLN A 77 8.66 10.74 -3.38
N MET A 78 8.95 10.96 -2.10
CA MET A 78 9.18 12.29 -1.52
C MET A 78 10.42 12.96 -2.14
N ARG A 79 11.51 12.21 -2.32
CA ARG A 79 12.70 12.70 -3.04
C ARG A 79 12.41 13.07 -4.49
N ARG A 80 11.64 12.25 -5.20
CA ARG A 80 11.23 12.57 -6.57
C ARG A 80 10.30 13.79 -6.63
N ALA A 81 9.57 14.04 -5.54
CA ALA A 81 8.69 15.19 -5.41
C ALA A 81 9.43 16.51 -5.27
N SER A 82 10.45 16.53 -4.44
CA SER A 82 11.25 17.71 -4.18
C SER A 82 12.17 18.10 -5.33
N LEU A 83 12.67 17.12 -6.09
CA LEU A 83 13.50 17.37 -7.27
C LEU A 83 12.74 17.98 -8.47
N GLY A 84 11.48 18.40 -8.31
CA GLY A 84 10.66 18.96 -9.40
C GLY A 84 10.29 17.96 -10.50
N HIS A 85 10.84 16.74 -10.48
CA HIS A 85 10.55 15.64 -11.41
C HIS A 85 9.24 14.89 -11.08
N LEU A 86 8.26 15.58 -10.50
CA LEU A 86 6.94 15.03 -10.25
C LEU A 86 6.04 15.22 -11.45
N SER A 87 6.18 14.32 -12.42
CA SER A 87 5.12 14.13 -13.42
C SER A 87 4.54 12.72 -13.42
N TRP A 88 5.22 11.69 -12.92
CA TRP A 88 4.67 10.33 -12.98
C TRP A 88 3.89 9.88 -11.72
N PRO A 89 4.41 10.00 -10.48
CA PRO A 89 3.68 9.58 -9.28
C PRO A 89 2.45 10.41 -8.95
N ARG A 90 2.44 11.74 -9.17
CA ARG A 90 1.20 12.54 -9.01
C ARG A 90 0.17 12.22 -10.09
N ARG A 91 0.58 11.83 -11.31
CA ARG A 91 -0.35 11.35 -12.34
C ARG A 91 -0.85 9.95 -12.02
N LEU A 92 -0.02 9.07 -11.45
CA LEU A 92 -0.45 7.74 -11.01
C LEU A 92 -1.31 7.82 -9.76
N ALA A 93 -0.95 8.64 -8.77
CA ALA A 93 -1.75 8.89 -7.58
C ALA A 93 -3.03 9.63 -7.93
N ARG A 94 -3.04 10.59 -8.87
CA ARG A 94 -4.30 11.13 -9.41
C ARG A 94 -5.07 10.07 -10.16
N ARG A 95 -4.46 9.25 -11.03
CA ARG A 95 -5.16 8.16 -11.74
C ARG A 95 -5.69 7.09 -10.78
N HIS A 96 -4.96 6.81 -9.72
CA HIS A 96 -5.28 5.80 -8.72
C HIS A 96 -6.35 6.34 -7.78
N VAL A 97 -6.16 7.52 -7.20
CA VAL A 97 -7.23 8.24 -6.49
C VAL A 97 -8.46 8.37 -7.40
N PHE A 98 -8.32 8.72 -8.68
CA PHE A 98 -9.41 8.79 -9.65
C PHE A 98 -10.04 7.44 -9.99
N LEU A 99 -9.28 6.35 -9.93
CA LEU A 99 -9.82 4.98 -10.00
C LEU A 99 -10.65 4.68 -8.74
N TRP A 100 -10.19 5.16 -7.58
CA TRP A 100 -10.75 4.94 -6.25
C TRP A 100 -11.69 6.04 -5.76
N SER A 101 -12.07 6.99 -6.59
CA SER A 101 -13.03 8.03 -6.23
C SER A 101 -14.03 8.26 -7.36
N GLY A 102 -15.24 8.68 -6.98
CA GLY A 102 -16.35 8.89 -7.92
C GLY A 102 -17.02 7.59 -8.41
N PRO A 103 -17.84 7.66 -9.48
CA PRO A 103 -18.64 6.54 -9.96
C PRO A 103 -17.80 5.33 -10.44
N ARG A 104 -16.59 5.59 -10.95
CA ARG A 104 -15.65 4.55 -11.42
C ARG A 104 -15.13 3.66 -10.30
N MET A 105 -15.14 4.14 -9.05
CA MET A 105 -14.80 3.33 -7.88
C MET A 105 -15.74 2.15 -7.72
N LEU A 106 -17.06 2.37 -7.84
CA LEU A 106 -18.04 1.30 -7.69
C LEU A 106 -17.85 0.22 -8.76
N TRP A 107 -17.52 0.62 -9.99
CA TRP A 107 -17.23 -0.31 -11.08
C TRP A 107 -15.95 -1.11 -10.87
N SER A 108 -14.84 -0.43 -10.52
CA SER A 108 -13.56 -1.10 -10.29
C SER A 108 -13.60 -2.02 -9.07
N MET A 109 -14.30 -1.64 -7.99
CA MET A 109 -14.53 -2.52 -6.84
C MET A 109 -15.43 -3.70 -7.17
N SER A 110 -16.48 -3.50 -7.97
CA SER A 110 -17.34 -4.60 -8.40
C SER A 110 -16.57 -5.60 -9.24
N LEU A 111 -15.71 -5.13 -10.15
CA LEU A 111 -14.93 -5.98 -11.04
C LEU A 111 -13.85 -6.75 -10.29
N LEU A 112 -13.10 -6.09 -9.39
CA LEU A 112 -12.10 -6.75 -8.55
C LEU A 112 -12.75 -7.69 -7.53
N GLY A 113 -13.88 -7.32 -6.94
CA GLY A 113 -14.66 -8.16 -6.04
C GLY A 113 -15.20 -9.41 -6.74
N LEU A 114 -15.72 -9.27 -7.98
CA LEU A 114 -16.16 -10.40 -8.80
C LEU A 114 -15.00 -11.33 -9.14
N VAL A 115 -13.83 -10.80 -9.51
CA VAL A 115 -12.63 -11.61 -9.77
C VAL A 115 -12.20 -12.35 -8.49
N SER A 116 -12.14 -11.66 -7.35
CA SER A 116 -11.81 -12.30 -6.06
C SER A 116 -12.78 -13.42 -5.72
N THR A 117 -14.09 -13.16 -5.83
CA THR A 117 -15.14 -14.12 -5.51
C THR A 117 -15.10 -15.31 -6.47
N GLY A 118 -14.86 -15.07 -7.76
CA GLY A 118 -14.70 -16.12 -8.75
C GLY A 118 -13.49 -17.01 -8.48
N LEU A 119 -12.34 -16.43 -8.12
CA LEU A 119 -11.15 -17.20 -7.72
C LEU A 119 -11.44 -18.06 -6.49
N GLN A 120 -12.19 -17.54 -5.52
CA GLN A 120 -12.56 -18.28 -4.32
C GLN A 120 -13.52 -19.44 -4.64
N MET A 121 -14.55 -19.20 -5.46
CA MET A 121 -15.45 -20.25 -5.94
C MET A 121 -14.73 -21.34 -6.74
N ILE A 122 -13.72 -20.99 -7.53
CA ILE A 122 -12.89 -21.97 -8.24
C ILE A 122 -12.05 -22.77 -7.24
N SER A 123 -11.45 -22.10 -6.24
CA SER A 123 -10.65 -22.78 -5.22
C SER A 123 -11.45 -23.81 -4.42
N GLU A 124 -12.71 -23.52 -4.09
CA GLU A 124 -13.60 -24.42 -3.35
C GLU A 124 -14.03 -25.65 -4.16
N ARG A 125 -13.94 -25.58 -5.49
CA ARG A 125 -14.27 -26.71 -6.38
C ARG A 125 -13.10 -27.67 -6.59
N ILE A 126 -11.90 -27.31 -6.17
CA ILE A 126 -10.71 -28.15 -6.31
C ILE A 126 -10.68 -29.11 -5.11
N PRO A 127 -10.76 -30.45 -5.32
CA PRO A 127 -10.69 -31.40 -4.23
C PRO A 127 -9.32 -31.31 -3.54
N PRO A 128 -9.27 -31.29 -2.19
CA PRO A 128 -8.01 -31.26 -1.46
C PRO A 128 -7.24 -32.56 -1.75
N GLY A 129 -5.98 -32.41 -2.17
CA GLY A 129 -5.12 -33.50 -2.59
C GLY A 129 -3.69 -33.00 -2.78
N PRO A 130 -2.67 -33.84 -2.52
CA PRO A 130 -1.27 -33.41 -2.55
C PRO A 130 -0.83 -32.86 -3.92
N GLU A 131 -1.45 -33.31 -5.00
CA GLU A 131 -1.26 -32.80 -6.36
C GLU A 131 -1.89 -31.41 -6.60
N ASN A 132 -2.91 -31.02 -5.82
CA ASN A 132 -3.72 -29.81 -6.02
C ASN A 132 -3.47 -28.71 -4.97
N ASP A 133 -2.83 -29.04 -3.84
CA ASP A 133 -2.51 -28.11 -2.75
C ASP A 133 -1.81 -26.82 -3.21
N PRO A 134 -0.82 -26.86 -4.14
CA PRO A 134 -0.17 -25.63 -4.59
C PRO A 134 -1.13 -24.67 -5.30
N LEU A 135 -2.00 -25.21 -6.17
CA LEU A 135 -2.99 -24.44 -6.93
C LEU A 135 -4.03 -23.81 -6.02
N PHE A 136 -4.54 -24.59 -5.05
CA PHE A 136 -5.47 -24.11 -4.04
C PHE A 136 -4.89 -22.94 -3.24
N TYR A 137 -3.63 -23.06 -2.80
CA TYR A 137 -2.94 -22.02 -2.05
C TYR A 137 -2.73 -20.75 -2.87
N TRP A 138 -2.26 -20.87 -4.12
CA TRP A 138 -2.07 -19.72 -5.01
C TRP A 138 -3.36 -18.95 -5.27
N LEU A 139 -4.47 -19.64 -5.51
CA LEU A 139 -5.78 -19.01 -5.75
C LEU A 139 -6.27 -18.27 -4.49
N SER A 140 -6.19 -18.92 -3.33
CA SER A 140 -6.65 -18.38 -2.05
C SER A 140 -5.82 -17.17 -1.59
N VAL A 141 -4.49 -17.25 -1.73
CA VAL A 141 -3.57 -16.15 -1.40
C VAL A 141 -3.78 -14.97 -2.35
N SER A 142 -3.96 -15.22 -3.64
CA SER A 142 -4.19 -14.17 -4.63
C SER A 142 -5.51 -13.42 -4.38
N ALA A 143 -6.59 -14.16 -4.07
CA ALA A 143 -7.88 -13.56 -3.69
C ALA A 143 -7.74 -12.69 -2.43
N SER A 144 -7.07 -13.20 -1.40
CA SER A 144 -6.81 -12.47 -0.15
C SER A 144 -5.98 -11.21 -0.36
N ALA A 145 -4.94 -11.29 -1.19
CA ALA A 145 -4.10 -10.14 -1.54
C ALA A 145 -4.89 -9.07 -2.31
N LEU A 146 -5.80 -9.47 -3.20
CA LEU A 146 -6.67 -8.56 -3.94
C LEU A 146 -7.62 -7.79 -3.00
N MET A 147 -8.20 -8.50 -2.03
CA MET A 147 -9.08 -7.92 -1.01
C MET A 147 -8.33 -6.97 -0.07
N ALA A 148 -7.11 -7.33 0.34
CA ALA A 148 -6.25 -6.44 1.12
C ALA A 148 -5.92 -5.16 0.34
N TYR A 149 -5.59 -5.28 -0.94
CA TYR A 149 -5.33 -4.14 -1.82
C TYR A 149 -6.57 -3.23 -1.98
N LEU A 150 -7.75 -3.81 -2.18
CA LEU A 150 -9.04 -3.09 -2.21
C LEU A 150 -9.27 -2.29 -0.92
N SER A 151 -9.03 -2.92 0.23
CA SER A 151 -9.21 -2.31 1.55
C SER A 151 -8.26 -1.13 1.77
N LEU A 152 -6.99 -1.29 1.39
CA LEU A 152 -5.98 -0.25 1.52
C LEU A 152 -6.28 0.94 0.60
N GLY A 153 -6.71 0.66 -0.63
CA GLY A 153 -7.15 1.68 -1.60
C GLY A 153 -8.29 2.52 -1.04
N MET A 154 -9.30 1.88 -0.45
CA MET A 154 -10.44 2.55 0.16
C MET A 154 -10.06 3.42 1.36
N MET A 155 -9.20 2.92 2.26
CA MET A 155 -8.71 3.72 3.39
C MET A 155 -7.95 4.96 2.93
N THR A 156 -7.14 4.83 1.88
CA THR A 156 -6.38 5.94 1.31
C THR A 156 -7.31 6.98 0.68
N ALA A 157 -8.29 6.53 -0.13
CA ALA A 157 -9.30 7.39 -0.72
C ALA A 157 -10.11 8.15 0.35
N MET A 158 -10.53 7.48 1.42
CA MET A 158 -11.25 8.12 2.53
C MET A 158 -10.41 9.19 3.23
N ARG A 159 -9.12 8.96 3.47
CA ARG A 159 -8.23 9.95 4.08
C ARG A 159 -8.07 11.19 3.19
N VAL A 160 -7.92 10.99 1.88
CA VAL A 160 -7.83 12.08 0.90
C VAL A 160 -9.12 12.89 0.89
N LEU A 161 -10.29 12.25 0.81
CA LEU A 161 -11.58 12.93 0.81
C LEU A 161 -11.82 13.71 2.11
N ARG A 162 -11.47 13.14 3.27
CA ARG A 162 -11.57 13.84 4.57
C ARG A 162 -10.66 15.06 4.62
N ARG A 163 -9.44 14.96 4.08
CA ARG A 163 -8.50 16.09 4.00
C ARG A 163 -9.04 17.20 3.09
N GLN A 164 -9.52 16.84 1.90
CA GLN A 164 -10.13 17.80 0.97
C GLN A 164 -11.33 18.53 1.59
N LYS A 165 -12.20 17.80 2.29
CA LYS A 165 -13.34 18.41 3.00
C LYS A 165 -12.89 19.40 4.08
N ARG A 166 -11.81 19.12 4.81
CA ARG A 166 -11.25 20.04 5.82
C ARG A 166 -10.66 21.31 5.19
N LEU A 167 -9.96 21.17 4.06
CA LEU A 167 -9.38 22.30 3.33
C LEU A 167 -10.48 23.19 2.73
N ALA A 168 -11.51 22.59 2.14
CA ALA A 168 -12.69 23.30 1.66
C ALA A 168 -13.38 24.08 2.80
N ALA A 169 -13.58 23.44 3.97
CA ALA A 169 -14.14 24.11 5.15
C ALA A 169 -13.27 25.26 5.69
N ALA A 170 -11.96 25.25 5.41
CA ALA A 170 -11.03 26.32 5.77
C ALA A 170 -10.98 27.47 4.74
N GLY A 171 -11.80 27.43 3.69
CA GLY A 171 -11.87 28.48 2.67
C GLY A 171 -10.84 28.34 1.54
N ASP A 172 -10.17 27.20 1.41
CA ASP A 172 -9.28 26.94 0.27
C ASP A 172 -10.09 26.79 -1.02
N ALA A 173 -10.06 27.81 -1.87
CA ALA A 173 -10.78 27.87 -3.14
C ALA A 173 -10.34 26.78 -4.15
N GLN A 174 -9.14 26.21 -4.01
CA GLN A 174 -8.70 25.09 -4.84
C GLN A 174 -9.32 23.78 -4.35
N ALA A 175 -9.31 23.53 -3.04
CA ALA A 175 -9.98 22.38 -2.45
C ALA A 175 -11.51 22.42 -2.68
N GLN A 176 -12.12 23.60 -2.61
CA GLN A 176 -13.54 23.81 -2.92
C GLN A 176 -13.86 23.39 -4.35
N ARG A 177 -13.07 23.84 -5.34
CA ARG A 177 -13.23 23.47 -6.75
C ARG A 177 -13.05 21.97 -6.98
N GLU A 178 -12.10 21.34 -6.30
CA GLU A 178 -11.94 19.88 -6.40
C GLU A 178 -13.14 19.15 -5.79
N VAL A 179 -13.62 19.54 -4.61
CA VAL A 179 -14.84 18.99 -4.00
C VAL A 179 -16.05 19.18 -4.92
N ASP A 180 -16.21 20.35 -5.53
CA ASP A 180 -17.30 20.63 -6.47
C ASP A 180 -17.17 19.82 -7.77
N LEU A 181 -15.98 19.52 -8.26
CA LEU A 181 -15.80 18.57 -9.37
C LEU A 181 -16.20 17.15 -8.97
N TRP A 182 -15.90 16.75 -7.73
CA TRP A 182 -16.20 15.41 -7.23
C TRP A 182 -17.69 15.18 -6.90
N TYR A 183 -18.36 16.20 -6.38
CA TYR A 183 -19.74 16.11 -5.89
C TYR A 183 -20.76 16.91 -6.73
N GLY A 184 -20.30 17.93 -7.46
CA GLY A 184 -21.14 18.99 -8.04
C GLY A 184 -21.72 18.70 -9.43
N GLU A 185 -21.21 17.74 -10.20
CA GLU A 185 -21.83 17.35 -11.49
C GLU A 185 -23.28 16.84 -11.33
N ARG A 186 -23.69 16.40 -10.13
CA ARG A 186 -25.08 16.02 -9.86
C ARG A 186 -25.98 17.17 -9.40
N GLY A 187 -25.40 18.31 -9.00
CA GLY A 187 -26.14 19.44 -8.44
C GLY A 187 -26.60 20.46 -9.48
N THR A 188 -25.74 20.78 -10.45
CA THR A 188 -26.02 21.80 -11.47
C THR A 188 -27.08 21.34 -12.47
N ALA A 189 -26.99 20.09 -12.94
CA ALA A 189 -27.99 19.50 -13.85
C ALA A 189 -29.41 19.39 -13.26
N ARG A 190 -29.56 19.49 -11.93
CA ARG A 190 -30.87 19.49 -11.26
C ARG A 190 -31.43 20.90 -11.06
N ARG A 191 -30.57 21.92 -10.99
CA ARG A 191 -30.97 23.33 -10.96
C ARG A 191 -31.50 23.80 -12.31
N ASP A 192 -30.89 23.35 -13.39
CA ASP A 192 -31.28 23.74 -14.76
C ASP A 192 -32.56 23.07 -15.26
N ARG A 193 -33.09 22.06 -14.55
CA ARG A 193 -34.40 21.43 -14.84
C ARG A 193 -35.54 21.94 -13.97
N ALA A 194 -35.24 22.75 -12.97
CA ALA A 194 -36.22 23.33 -12.05
C ALA A 194 -36.54 24.80 -12.37
N GLN A 195 -35.97 25.33 -13.46
CA GLN A 195 -36.30 26.60 -14.10
C GLN A 195 -36.98 26.31 -15.43
#